data_AF-A0A1N7LDV3-F1
#
_entry.id   AF-A0A1N7LDV3-F1
#
_cell.length_a   1.000
_cell.length_b   1.000
_cell.length_c   1.000
_cell.angle_alpha   90.00
_cell.angle_beta   90.00
_cell.angle_gamma   90.00
#
_symmetry.space_group_name_H-M   'P 1'
#
loop_
_entity.id
_entity.type
_entity.pdbx_description
1 polymer ?
#
loop_
_entity_poly.entity_id
_entity_poly.type
_entity_poly.pdbx_seq_one_letter_code
_entity_poly.pdbx_strand_id
1 'polypeptide(L)'
;MKTNIKVYFSLLLILASFEATAQKIDTDSLLVQAYKEFNEKNNSNQAKKLAWQAIAIAPDYLDFHVLLGRIHQRASDLDSASFYFNYVLERNKAYEEVYGYIIPIEISRQDFDKAKFWIDDAKSSGLPLGPLLGFEHQILIEQGDQRVEYDFLKNLLEQYPDQSTFRQRFNLLDSRFNSDRVGLTYSLTGFDRDGVGPWHLVGAQYIREREWGSLIGRVNYADRLSGGESITNGIQYELESYFFTGKMSYSYVGVAYSDAIVFPNWRLGYSYYKNFMNGWEGELGLRYTKVTPPEGDRIFRSGIIGIGKYVGSYWINLRTFIQNEESSFYPAFTLTSRYFFGGRFDYFTFIAGYGTSPDERTTLGQFENRVALDSYRAGAGYYKTLGKNVLFGLQFMYNYQEFAPGVTQSEFEGTLNLQYRF
;
A
#
# COMPACT_ATOMS: atom_id res chain seq x y z
N MET A 1 54.98 92.90 4.17
CA MET A 1 54.93 92.50 5.61
C MET A 1 54.71 90.99 5.62
N LYS A 2 55.76 90.18 5.84
CA LYS A 2 56.13 89.57 7.13
C LYS A 2 54.89 88.96 7.81
N THR A 3 54.79 87.66 8.09
CA THR A 3 55.73 86.92 8.95
C THR A 3 55.58 85.40 8.77
N ASN A 4 56.72 84.70 8.79
CA ASN A 4 56.87 83.24 8.92
C ASN A 4 56.44 82.75 10.31
N ILE A 5 55.88 81.53 10.40
CA ILE A 5 55.98 80.70 11.62
C ILE A 5 56.32 79.27 11.21
N LYS A 6 57.53 78.82 11.59
CA LYS A 6 57.93 77.42 11.72
C LYS A 6 57.90 77.08 13.20
N VAL A 7 57.22 76.01 13.63
CA VAL A 7 57.64 75.17 14.78
C VAL A 7 57.10 73.74 14.58
N TYR A 8 57.98 72.76 14.72
CA TYR A 8 57.76 71.30 14.73
C TYR A 8 57.06 70.85 16.01
N PHE A 9 56.30 69.74 16.01
CA PHE A 9 56.34 68.77 17.11
C PHE A 9 55.79 67.37 16.70
N SER A 10 56.74 66.47 16.49
CA SER A 10 56.80 65.05 16.90
C SER A 10 55.51 64.30 17.25
N LEU A 11 55.16 63.28 16.46
CA LEU A 11 54.39 62.13 16.95
C LEU A 11 55.12 60.84 16.60
N LEU A 12 55.58 60.16 17.66
CA LEU A 12 56.15 58.81 17.65
C LEU A 12 55.11 57.83 17.08
N LEU A 13 55.36 57.26 15.90
CA LEU A 13 54.65 56.07 15.44
C LEU A 13 55.32 54.84 16.07
N ILE A 14 54.72 54.33 17.15
CA ILE A 14 55.01 52.99 17.66
C ILE A 14 54.43 52.01 16.65
N LEU A 15 55.30 51.42 15.83
CA LEU A 15 55.01 50.22 15.05
C LEU A 15 54.83 49.05 16.02
N ALA A 16 53.61 48.88 16.51
CA ALA A 16 53.20 47.63 17.14
C ALA A 16 52.96 46.61 16.03
N SER A 17 53.95 45.75 15.79
CA SER A 17 53.83 44.52 15.04
C SER A 17 52.85 43.59 15.77
N PHE A 18 51.55 43.74 15.50
CA PHE A 18 50.60 42.68 15.81
C PHE A 18 50.84 41.57 14.77
N GLU A 19 51.63 40.56 15.16
CA GLU A 19 51.45 39.23 14.58
C GLU A 19 50.04 38.78 14.96
N ALA A 20 49.10 38.99 14.04
CA ALA A 20 47.80 38.38 14.12
C ALA A 20 48.03 36.86 14.03
N THR A 21 47.96 36.19 15.17
CA THR A 21 47.80 34.74 15.22
C THR A 21 46.52 34.41 14.49
N ALA A 22 46.64 33.98 13.24
CA ALA A 22 45.53 33.40 12.50
C ALA A 22 45.00 32.23 13.33
N GLN A 23 43.85 32.43 13.99
CA GLN A 23 43.11 31.32 14.58
C GLN A 23 42.88 30.34 13.44
N LYS A 24 43.47 29.15 13.56
CA LYS A 24 43.26 28.07 12.60
C LYS A 24 41.78 27.73 12.66
N ILE A 25 41.04 28.19 11.65
CA ILE A 25 39.60 27.98 11.56
C ILE A 25 39.40 26.47 11.49
N ASP A 26 38.71 25.93 12.49
CA ASP A 26 38.35 24.52 12.55
C ASP A 26 37.21 24.25 11.57
N THR A 27 37.57 23.64 10.44
CA THR A 27 36.64 23.33 9.36
C THR A 27 35.57 22.32 9.78
N ASP A 28 35.85 21.41 10.71
CA ASP A 28 34.86 20.45 11.19
C ASP A 28 33.79 21.15 12.03
N SER A 29 34.22 22.07 12.90
CA SER A 29 33.32 22.92 13.67
C SER A 29 32.44 23.80 12.76
N LEU A 30 33.02 24.35 11.69
CA LEU A 30 32.26 25.09 10.68
C LEU A 30 31.23 24.23 9.96
N LEU A 31 31.57 22.98 9.63
CA LEU A 31 30.65 22.05 8.96
C LEU A 31 29.44 21.76 9.84
N VAL A 32 29.67 21.42 11.11
CA VAL A 32 28.61 21.20 12.10
C VAL A 32 27.72 22.43 12.24
N GLN A 33 28.32 23.62 12.32
CA GLN A 33 27.56 24.87 12.41
C GLN A 33 26.73 25.13 11.15
N ALA A 34 27.28 24.89 9.96
CA ALA A 34 26.58 25.10 8.69
C ALA A 34 25.40 24.15 8.55
N TYR A 35 25.56 22.87 8.89
CA TYR A 35 24.47 21.90 8.92
C TYR A 35 23.43 22.23 10.00
N LYS A 36 23.83 22.77 11.15
CA LYS A 36 22.89 23.24 12.18
C LYS A 36 22.02 24.39 11.67
N GLU A 37 22.62 25.38 11.01
CA GLU A 37 21.88 26.47 10.38
C GLU A 37 20.91 25.94 9.31
N PHE A 38 21.35 24.97 8.49
CA PHE A 38 20.53 24.40 7.43
C PHE A 38 19.40 23.50 7.93
N ASN A 39 19.67 22.56 8.84
CA ASN A 39 18.71 21.52 9.26
C ASN A 39 17.80 21.99 10.41
N GLU A 40 18.37 22.63 11.44
CA GLU A 40 17.61 22.97 12.65
C GLU A 40 16.97 24.34 12.56
N LYS A 41 17.72 25.33 12.06
CA LYS A 41 17.24 26.73 12.00
C LYS A 41 16.58 27.09 10.67
N ASN A 42 16.62 26.19 9.70
CA ASN A 42 16.14 26.40 8.33
C ASN A 42 16.70 27.69 7.67
N ASN A 43 17.93 28.05 8.01
CA ASN A 43 18.60 29.27 7.60
C ASN A 43 19.62 29.00 6.48
N SER A 44 19.10 28.78 5.27
CA SER A 44 19.91 28.46 4.08
C SER A 44 20.94 29.54 3.73
N ASN A 45 20.63 30.82 3.97
CA ASN A 45 21.55 31.92 3.65
C ASN A 45 22.79 31.88 4.54
N GLN A 46 22.60 31.68 5.85
CA GLN A 46 23.74 31.59 6.77
C GLN A 46 24.54 30.30 6.54
N ALA A 47 23.87 29.16 6.32
CA ALA A 47 24.54 27.91 5.99
C ALA A 47 25.40 28.05 4.71
N LYS A 48 24.87 28.71 3.68
CA LYS A 48 25.57 28.97 2.42
C LYS A 48 26.79 29.85 2.63
N LYS A 49 26.67 30.92 3.44
CA LYS A 49 27.80 31.79 3.79
C LYS A 49 28.91 31.01 4.50
N LEU A 50 28.55 30.20 5.49
CA LEU A 50 29.50 29.36 6.23
C LEU A 50 30.19 28.34 5.31
N ALA A 51 29.43 27.68 4.42
CA ALA A 51 29.98 26.73 3.46
C ALA A 51 30.99 27.39 2.50
N TRP A 52 30.68 28.58 1.96
CA TRP A 52 31.62 29.31 1.12
C TRP A 52 32.88 29.78 1.87
N GLN A 53 32.73 30.23 3.12
CA GLN A 53 33.88 30.55 3.96
C GLN A 53 34.78 29.34 4.18
N ALA A 54 34.18 28.18 4.43
CA ALA A 54 34.94 26.95 4.62
C ALA A 54 35.61 26.44 3.34
N ILE A 55 34.94 26.48 2.19
CA ILE A 55 35.51 26.10 0.89
C ILE A 55 36.69 27.00 0.51
N ALA A 56 36.67 28.29 0.88
CA ALA A 56 37.80 29.18 0.67
C ALA A 56 39.07 28.77 1.45
N ILE A 57 38.90 28.00 2.53
CA ILE A 57 39.98 27.55 3.42
C ILE A 57 40.38 26.10 3.09
N ALA A 58 39.38 25.23 2.86
CA ALA A 58 39.53 23.81 2.58
C ALA A 58 38.69 23.43 1.35
N PRO A 59 39.16 23.74 0.13
CA PRO A 59 38.38 23.54 -1.10
C PRO A 59 38.10 22.07 -1.42
N ASP A 60 38.97 21.16 -0.96
CA ASP A 60 38.85 19.70 -1.18
C ASP A 60 37.94 19.00 -0.16
N TYR A 61 37.40 19.74 0.82
CA TYR A 61 36.47 19.18 1.80
C TYR A 61 35.06 19.09 1.19
N LEU A 62 34.77 17.94 0.58
CA LEU A 62 33.58 17.71 -0.26
C LEU A 62 32.24 17.91 0.45
N ASP A 63 32.16 17.70 1.77
CA ASP A 63 30.92 17.83 2.55
C ASP A 63 30.31 19.23 2.46
N PHE A 64 31.13 20.28 2.34
CA PHE A 64 30.62 21.63 2.12
C PHE A 64 29.98 21.79 0.73
N HIS A 65 30.47 21.08 -0.27
CA HIS A 65 29.86 21.05 -1.61
C HIS A 65 28.56 20.24 -1.59
N VAL A 66 28.49 19.12 -0.85
CA VAL A 66 27.23 18.40 -0.62
C VAL A 66 26.19 19.31 0.03
N LEU A 67 26.56 20.06 1.07
CA LEU A 67 25.69 21.03 1.73
C LEU A 67 25.21 22.13 0.77
N LEU A 68 26.10 22.68 -0.07
CA LEU A 68 25.70 23.66 -1.09
C LEU A 68 24.70 23.06 -2.08
N GLY A 69 24.93 21.83 -2.56
CA GLY A 69 24.00 21.11 -3.41
C GLY A 69 22.63 20.96 -2.75
N ARG A 70 22.58 20.55 -1.47
CA ARG A 70 21.35 20.44 -0.67
C ARG A 70 20.64 21.78 -0.47
N ILE A 71 21.38 22.87 -0.27
CA ILE A 71 20.82 24.24 -0.16
C ILE A 71 20.13 24.64 -1.46
N HIS A 72 20.79 24.43 -2.59
CA HIS A 72 20.23 24.73 -3.91
C HIS A 72 19.02 23.83 -4.23
N GLN A 73 19.09 22.55 -3.88
CA GLN A 73 17.97 21.61 -4.02
C GLN A 73 16.75 22.07 -3.22
N ARG A 74 16.91 22.52 -1.97
CA ARG A 74 15.81 23.08 -1.16
C ARG A 74 15.21 24.34 -1.80
N ALA A 75 16.03 25.14 -2.47
CA ALA A 75 15.59 26.32 -3.21
C ALA A 75 14.96 25.99 -4.58
N SER A 76 14.84 24.72 -4.94
CA SER A 76 14.42 24.25 -6.28
C SER A 76 15.33 24.74 -7.42
N ASP A 77 16.56 25.16 -7.12
CA ASP A 77 17.60 25.49 -8.08
C ASP A 77 18.38 24.21 -8.43
N LEU A 78 17.75 23.37 -9.24
CA LEU A 78 18.22 22.01 -9.50
C LEU A 78 19.54 22.00 -10.30
N ASP A 79 19.78 23.00 -11.15
CA ASP A 79 20.98 23.07 -11.98
C ASP A 79 22.22 23.29 -11.12
N SER A 80 22.16 24.27 -10.21
CA SER A 80 23.21 24.50 -9.23
C SER A 80 23.36 23.30 -8.27
N ALA A 81 22.25 22.68 -7.86
CA ALA A 81 22.31 21.48 -7.02
C ALA A 81 23.09 20.34 -7.71
N SER A 82 22.74 20.07 -8.97
CA SER A 82 23.39 19.03 -9.79
C SER A 82 24.86 19.35 -10.01
N PHE A 83 25.22 20.61 -10.23
CA PHE A 83 26.62 21.04 -10.35
C PHE A 83 27.45 20.63 -9.13
N TYR A 84 26.98 20.93 -7.92
CA TYR A 84 27.71 20.58 -6.70
C TYR A 84 27.75 19.07 -6.44
N PHE A 85 26.66 18.35 -6.72
CA PHE A 85 26.63 16.90 -6.58
C PHE A 85 27.57 16.19 -7.58
N ASN A 86 27.60 16.65 -8.84
CA ASN A 86 28.56 16.18 -9.84
C ASN A 86 30.00 16.43 -9.38
N TYR A 87 30.28 17.65 -8.89
CA TYR A 87 31.61 18.01 -8.39
C TYR A 87 32.11 17.06 -7.30
N VAL A 88 31.21 16.61 -6.41
CA VAL A 88 31.51 15.64 -5.36
C VAL A 88 31.75 14.25 -5.93
N LEU A 89 30.84 13.74 -6.76
CA LEU A 89 30.94 12.37 -7.31
C LEU A 89 32.11 12.21 -8.29
N GLU A 90 32.51 13.25 -9.01
CA GLU A 90 33.72 13.26 -9.85
C GLU A 90 35.00 13.05 -9.04
N ARG A 91 35.02 13.49 -7.78
CA ARG A 91 36.19 13.39 -6.89
C ARG A 91 36.16 12.16 -6.01
N ASN A 92 34.98 11.81 -5.52
CA ASN A 92 34.81 10.65 -4.66
C ASN A 92 33.44 10.02 -4.85
N LYS A 93 33.41 8.91 -5.60
CA LYS A 93 32.21 8.10 -5.83
C LYS A 93 31.72 7.34 -4.60
N ALA A 94 32.46 7.35 -3.49
CA ALA A 94 32.03 6.72 -2.24
C ALA A 94 31.01 7.56 -1.45
N TYR A 95 30.68 8.77 -1.91
CA TYR A 95 29.65 9.63 -1.30
C TYR A 95 28.23 9.09 -1.59
N GLU A 96 27.86 8.01 -0.90
CA GLU A 96 26.61 7.28 -1.12
C GLU A 96 25.37 8.18 -1.09
N GLU A 97 25.31 9.09 -0.11
CA GLU A 97 24.16 9.98 0.05
C GLU A 97 23.92 10.89 -1.16
N VAL A 98 24.95 11.22 -1.93
CA VAL A 98 24.85 12.13 -3.08
C VAL A 98 24.07 11.48 -4.21
N TYR A 99 24.19 10.17 -4.41
CA TYR A 99 23.33 9.43 -5.34
C TYR A 99 21.86 9.54 -4.97
N GLY A 100 21.56 9.52 -3.66
CA GLY A 100 20.23 9.76 -3.12
C GLY A 100 19.66 11.15 -3.37
N TYR A 101 20.49 12.13 -3.76
CA TYR A 101 20.06 13.47 -4.14
C TYR A 101 20.03 13.69 -5.65
N ILE A 102 21.05 13.25 -6.38
CA ILE A 102 21.17 13.51 -7.81
C ILE A 102 20.22 12.65 -8.64
N ILE A 103 20.02 11.38 -8.30
CA ILE A 103 19.14 10.49 -9.06
C ILE A 103 17.69 11.01 -9.05
N PRO A 104 17.08 11.37 -7.89
CA PRO A 104 15.76 11.99 -7.88
C PRO A 104 15.65 13.29 -8.66
N ILE A 105 16.72 14.10 -8.69
CA ILE A 105 16.75 15.34 -9.49
C ILE A 105 16.61 15.00 -10.96
N GLU A 106 17.39 14.07 -11.49
CA GLU A 106 17.31 13.70 -12.91
C GLU A 106 15.98 13.01 -13.26
N ILE A 107 15.45 12.18 -12.36
CA ILE A 107 14.09 11.62 -12.52
C ILE A 107 13.05 12.75 -12.59
N SER A 108 13.14 13.75 -11.72
CA SER A 108 12.18 14.88 -11.68
C SER A 108 12.22 15.74 -12.96
N ARG A 109 13.38 15.78 -13.63
CA ARG A 109 13.57 16.44 -14.92
C ARG A 109 13.14 15.59 -16.12
N GLN A 110 12.72 14.35 -15.88
CA GLN A 110 12.48 13.33 -16.91
C GLN A 110 13.73 12.99 -17.74
N ASP A 111 14.93 13.28 -17.22
CA ASP A 111 16.21 12.87 -17.84
C ASP A 111 16.56 11.45 -17.37
N PHE A 112 15.78 10.48 -17.85
CA PHE A 112 15.88 9.09 -17.44
C PHE A 112 17.21 8.45 -17.83
N ASP A 113 17.87 8.96 -18.88
CA ASP A 113 19.18 8.47 -19.31
C ASP A 113 20.27 8.89 -18.32
N LYS A 114 20.27 10.15 -17.85
CA LYS A 114 21.16 10.56 -16.75
C LYS A 114 20.84 9.87 -15.44
N ALA A 115 19.55 9.69 -15.12
CA ALA A 115 19.17 8.96 -13.92
C ALA A 115 19.73 7.52 -13.93
N LYS A 116 19.60 6.81 -15.06
CA LYS A 116 20.19 5.47 -15.25
C LYS A 116 21.71 5.50 -15.18
N PHE A 117 22.36 6.49 -15.80
CA PHE A 117 23.81 6.67 -15.69
C PHE A 117 24.26 6.73 -14.22
N TRP A 118 23.60 7.54 -13.38
CA TRP A 118 23.94 7.65 -11.96
C TRP A 118 23.63 6.38 -11.17
N ILE A 119 22.57 5.65 -11.52
CA ILE A 119 22.26 4.33 -10.93
C ILE A 119 23.37 3.33 -11.25
N ASP A 120 23.83 3.28 -12.50
CA ASP A 120 24.87 2.34 -12.91
C ASP A 120 26.25 2.73 -12.35
N ASP A 121 26.53 4.03 -12.25
CA ASP A 121 27.73 4.54 -11.58
C ASP A 121 27.74 4.18 -10.08
N ALA A 122 26.60 4.32 -9.39
CA ALA A 122 26.41 3.88 -8.01
C ALA A 122 26.67 2.37 -7.84
N LYS A 123 26.09 1.53 -8.71
CA LYS A 123 26.33 0.08 -8.71
C LYS A 123 27.81 -0.25 -8.89
N SER A 124 28.48 0.43 -9.82
CA SER A 124 29.90 0.20 -10.10
C SER A 124 30.81 0.57 -8.92
N SER A 125 30.34 1.49 -8.08
CA SER A 125 31.03 1.94 -6.87
C SER A 125 30.73 1.07 -5.64
N GLY A 126 29.97 -0.02 -5.80
CA GLY A 126 29.71 -1.00 -4.75
C GLY A 126 28.61 -0.60 -3.77
N LEU A 127 27.76 0.36 -4.11
CA LEU A 127 26.65 0.78 -3.26
C LEU A 127 25.60 -0.33 -3.09
N PRO A 128 24.85 -0.34 -1.98
CA PRO A 128 23.77 -1.30 -1.76
C PRO A 128 22.73 -1.26 -2.88
N LEU A 129 22.36 -2.44 -3.40
CA LEU A 129 21.41 -2.55 -4.50
C LEU A 129 19.98 -2.10 -4.12
N GLY A 130 19.59 -2.25 -2.85
CA GLY A 130 18.22 -1.97 -2.38
C GLY A 130 17.69 -0.58 -2.73
N PRO A 131 18.35 0.52 -2.29
CA PRO A 131 17.98 1.88 -2.68
C PRO A 131 17.96 2.11 -4.19
N LEU A 132 18.90 1.53 -4.93
CA LEU A 132 19.03 1.70 -6.38
C LEU A 132 17.87 1.07 -7.15
N LEU A 133 17.41 -0.11 -6.72
CA LEU A 133 16.21 -0.75 -7.27
C LEU A 133 14.96 0.13 -7.09
N GLY A 134 14.89 0.88 -5.99
CA GLY A 134 13.83 1.86 -5.76
C GLY A 134 13.81 2.96 -6.82
N PHE A 135 14.98 3.48 -7.21
CA PHE A 135 15.09 4.48 -8.27
C PHE A 135 14.81 3.91 -9.66
N GLU A 136 15.30 2.71 -9.98
CA GLU A 136 14.96 2.04 -11.23
C GLU A 136 13.45 1.85 -11.37
N HIS A 137 12.80 1.39 -10.31
CA HIS A 137 11.36 1.23 -10.27
C HIS A 137 10.64 2.57 -10.43
N GLN A 138 11.13 3.63 -9.80
CA GLN A 138 10.58 4.98 -9.95
C GLN A 138 10.67 5.48 -11.40
N ILE A 139 11.78 5.24 -12.10
CA ILE A 139 11.92 5.58 -13.53
C ILE A 139 10.82 4.89 -14.34
N LEU A 140 10.59 3.58 -14.11
CA LEU A 140 9.54 2.83 -14.81
C LEU A 140 8.13 3.38 -14.53
N ILE A 141 7.85 3.78 -13.28
CA ILE A 141 6.58 4.41 -12.90
C ILE A 141 6.37 5.76 -13.63
N GLU A 142 7.43 6.54 -13.81
CA GLU A 142 7.36 7.84 -14.50
C GLU A 142 7.31 7.70 -16.03
N GLN A 143 7.93 6.66 -16.59
CA GLN A 143 7.81 6.33 -18.01
C GLN A 143 6.40 5.83 -18.38
N GLY A 144 5.69 5.22 -17.44
CA GLY A 144 4.26 4.90 -17.57
C GLY A 144 3.93 3.61 -18.33
N ASP A 145 4.93 2.88 -18.83
CA ASP A 145 4.75 1.56 -19.43
C ASP A 145 4.57 0.49 -18.33
N GLN A 146 3.30 0.18 -18.04
CA GLN A 146 2.93 -0.78 -17.01
C GLN A 146 3.41 -2.20 -17.32
N ARG A 147 3.62 -2.55 -18.60
CA ARG A 147 4.07 -3.89 -18.98
C ARG A 147 5.55 -4.06 -18.68
N VAL A 148 6.36 -3.07 -19.05
CA VAL A 148 7.79 -3.05 -18.71
C VAL A 148 7.97 -3.02 -17.19
N GLU A 149 7.18 -2.22 -16.47
CA GLU A 149 7.19 -2.19 -15.00
C GLU A 149 6.87 -3.57 -14.40
N TYR A 150 5.85 -4.25 -14.91
CA TYR A 150 5.47 -5.58 -14.46
C TYR A 150 6.57 -6.62 -14.68
N ASP A 151 7.15 -6.66 -15.88
CA ASP A 151 8.18 -7.64 -16.22
C ASP A 151 9.46 -7.40 -15.38
N PHE A 152 9.80 -6.14 -15.11
CA PHE A 152 10.86 -5.78 -14.14
C PHE A 152 10.56 -6.32 -12.74
N LEU A 153 9.38 -6.03 -12.18
CA LEU A 153 9.02 -6.46 -10.82
C LEU A 153 8.94 -7.98 -10.72
N LYS A 154 8.44 -8.66 -11.76
CA LYS A 154 8.38 -10.11 -11.82
C LYS A 154 9.77 -10.72 -11.65
N ASN A 155 10.72 -10.33 -12.50
CA ASN A 155 12.10 -10.83 -12.48
C ASN A 155 12.81 -10.47 -11.18
N LEU A 156 12.54 -9.27 -10.65
CA LEU A 156 13.12 -8.81 -9.40
C LEU A 156 12.66 -9.67 -8.21
N LEU A 157 11.38 -9.96 -8.14
CA LEU A 157 10.80 -10.70 -7.03
C LEU A 157 11.09 -12.20 -7.07
N GLU A 158 11.50 -12.75 -8.22
CA GLU A 158 12.08 -14.10 -8.30
C GLU A 158 13.43 -14.19 -7.57
N GLN A 159 14.22 -13.11 -7.58
CA GLN A 159 15.53 -13.03 -6.92
C GLN A 159 15.44 -12.50 -5.49
N TYR A 160 14.51 -11.57 -5.25
CA TYR A 160 14.33 -10.89 -3.98
C TYR A 160 12.86 -10.96 -3.52
N PRO A 161 12.38 -12.14 -3.07
CA PRO A 161 10.97 -12.38 -2.75
C PRO A 161 10.46 -11.56 -1.55
N ASP A 162 11.37 -11.06 -0.69
CA ASP A 162 11.03 -10.35 0.55
C ASP A 162 10.79 -8.83 0.37
N GLN A 163 10.67 -8.36 -0.87
CA GLN A 163 10.46 -6.95 -1.18
C GLN A 163 8.97 -6.57 -1.13
N SER A 164 8.46 -6.24 0.07
CA SER A 164 7.04 -5.93 0.30
C SER A 164 6.44 -4.87 -0.63
N THR A 165 7.14 -3.75 -0.85
CA THR A 165 6.66 -2.64 -1.71
C THR A 165 6.51 -3.09 -3.16
N PHE A 166 7.51 -3.82 -3.68
CA PHE A 166 7.48 -4.36 -5.03
C PHE A 166 6.43 -5.45 -5.18
N ARG A 167 6.24 -6.30 -4.18
CA ARG A 167 5.18 -7.32 -4.13
C ARG A 167 3.78 -6.69 -4.21
N GLN A 168 3.53 -5.65 -3.42
CA GLN A 168 2.27 -4.90 -3.48
C GLN A 168 2.03 -4.32 -4.87
N ARG A 169 3.03 -3.67 -5.46
CA ARG A 169 2.91 -3.06 -6.78
C ARG A 169 2.72 -4.11 -7.88
N PHE A 170 3.46 -5.21 -7.83
CA PHE A 170 3.36 -6.32 -8.77
C PHE A 170 1.94 -6.89 -8.80
N ASN A 171 1.35 -7.18 -7.63
CA ASN A 171 -0.01 -7.69 -7.52
C ASN A 171 -1.07 -6.68 -8.04
N LEU A 172 -0.84 -5.38 -7.84
CA LEU A 172 -1.72 -4.32 -8.35
C LEU A 172 -1.63 -4.16 -9.87
N LEU A 173 -0.45 -4.34 -10.46
CA LEU A 173 -0.28 -4.31 -11.92
C LEU A 173 -0.89 -5.55 -12.58
N ASP A 174 -0.74 -6.72 -11.96
CA ASP A 174 -1.29 -7.96 -12.50
C ASP A 174 -2.83 -7.92 -12.63
N SER A 175 -3.52 -7.07 -11.87
CA SER A 175 -4.97 -6.82 -11.98
C SER A 175 -5.37 -5.75 -13.00
N ARG A 176 -4.41 -5.02 -13.58
CA ARG A 176 -4.64 -4.03 -14.65
C ARG A 176 -4.62 -4.64 -16.04
N PHE A 177 -4.07 -5.84 -16.18
CA PHE A 177 -4.04 -6.52 -17.47
C PHE A 177 -5.39 -7.13 -17.83
N ASN A 178 -5.66 -7.13 -19.14
CA ASN A 178 -6.89 -7.71 -19.68
C ASN A 178 -6.96 -9.20 -19.35
N SER A 179 -8.06 -9.60 -18.73
CA SER A 179 -8.27 -10.97 -18.28
C SER A 179 -9.78 -11.21 -18.14
N ASP A 180 -10.31 -12.07 -19.00
CA ASP A 180 -11.71 -12.51 -18.95
C ASP A 180 -11.78 -13.89 -18.32
N ARG A 181 -12.70 -14.06 -17.37
CA ARG A 181 -12.86 -15.29 -16.61
C ARG A 181 -14.33 -15.64 -16.43
N VAL A 182 -14.63 -16.92 -16.57
CA VAL A 182 -15.87 -17.52 -16.06
C VAL A 182 -15.54 -18.33 -14.82
N GLY A 183 -16.42 -18.33 -13.81
CA GLY A 183 -16.18 -19.03 -12.56
C GLY A 183 -17.42 -19.69 -12.00
N LEU A 184 -17.21 -20.80 -11.30
CA LEU A 184 -18.18 -21.51 -10.48
C LEU A 184 -17.64 -21.62 -9.05
N THR A 185 -18.51 -21.38 -8.09
CA THR A 185 -18.25 -21.57 -6.66
C THR A 185 -19.33 -22.47 -6.08
N TYR A 186 -18.94 -23.41 -5.23
CA TYR A 186 -19.87 -24.23 -4.45
C TYR A 186 -19.43 -24.25 -3.00
N SER A 187 -20.33 -23.89 -2.10
CA SER A 187 -20.15 -23.97 -0.65
C SER A 187 -21.16 -24.93 -0.05
N LEU A 188 -20.67 -25.79 0.83
CA LEU A 188 -21.45 -26.71 1.65
C LEU A 188 -21.22 -26.39 3.12
N THR A 189 -22.29 -26.04 3.84
CA THR A 189 -22.23 -25.76 5.28
C THR A 189 -22.97 -26.83 6.06
N GLY A 190 -22.26 -27.53 6.95
CA GLY A 190 -22.82 -28.47 7.92
C GLY A 190 -22.92 -27.86 9.31
N PHE A 191 -23.80 -28.43 10.14
CA PHE A 191 -24.07 -27.99 11.51
C PHE A 191 -23.97 -29.17 12.47
N ASP A 192 -23.57 -28.92 13.71
CA ASP A 192 -23.64 -29.90 14.81
C ASP A 192 -25.05 -30.01 15.42
N ARG A 193 -25.95 -29.08 15.09
CA ARG A 193 -27.33 -29.04 15.59
C ARG A 193 -28.25 -29.98 14.81
N ASP A 194 -28.97 -30.83 15.53
CA ASP A 194 -29.96 -31.74 14.97
C ASP A 194 -31.03 -31.01 14.15
N GLY A 195 -31.35 -31.58 12.99
CA GLY A 195 -32.40 -31.08 12.11
C GLY A 195 -32.02 -29.81 11.35
N VAL A 196 -30.76 -29.35 11.35
CA VAL A 196 -30.34 -28.14 10.62
C VAL A 196 -29.28 -28.44 9.59
N GLY A 197 -29.51 -27.94 8.38
CA GLY A 197 -28.63 -28.12 7.25
C GLY A 197 -28.77 -29.50 6.57
N PRO A 198 -27.86 -29.80 5.63
CA PRO A 198 -26.80 -28.91 5.17
C PRO A 198 -27.35 -27.69 4.42
N TRP A 199 -26.55 -26.64 4.30
CA TRP A 199 -26.83 -25.53 3.38
C TRP A 199 -25.95 -25.63 2.16
N HIS A 200 -26.55 -25.35 1.01
CA HIS A 200 -25.89 -25.33 -0.29
C HIS A 200 -25.90 -23.91 -0.82
N LEU A 201 -24.76 -23.45 -1.32
CA LEU A 201 -24.65 -22.19 -2.07
C LEU A 201 -23.85 -22.44 -3.33
N VAL A 202 -24.47 -22.22 -4.49
CA VAL A 202 -23.82 -22.29 -5.80
C VAL A 202 -23.75 -20.88 -6.36
N GLY A 203 -22.58 -20.47 -6.87
CA GLY A 203 -22.39 -19.19 -7.55
C GLY A 203 -21.80 -19.39 -8.93
N ALA A 204 -22.36 -18.72 -9.94
CA ALA A 204 -21.79 -18.61 -11.27
C ALA A 204 -21.44 -17.16 -11.55
N GLN A 205 -20.23 -16.89 -12.04
CA GLN A 205 -19.76 -15.53 -12.27
C GLN A 205 -19.03 -15.35 -13.60
N TYR A 206 -19.12 -14.15 -14.13
CA TYR A 206 -18.29 -13.64 -15.22
C TYR A 206 -17.49 -12.45 -14.71
N ILE A 207 -16.18 -12.47 -14.91
CA ILE A 207 -15.25 -11.42 -14.50
C ILE A 207 -14.56 -10.88 -15.74
N ARG A 208 -14.65 -9.56 -15.93
CA ARG A 208 -13.99 -8.83 -17.00
C ARG A 208 -13.00 -7.83 -16.40
N GLU A 209 -11.70 -8.10 -16.50
CA GLU A 209 -10.63 -7.19 -16.07
C GLU A 209 -10.05 -6.42 -17.25
N ARG A 210 -9.85 -5.12 -17.10
CA ARG A 210 -9.28 -4.19 -18.08
C ARG A 210 -8.39 -3.17 -17.36
N GLU A 211 -7.69 -2.34 -18.10
CA GLU A 211 -6.80 -1.30 -17.54
C GLU A 211 -7.50 -0.31 -16.58
N TRP A 212 -8.81 -0.10 -16.74
CA TRP A 212 -9.61 0.75 -15.86
C TRP A 212 -10.05 0.06 -14.57
N GLY A 213 -10.02 -1.28 -14.51
CA GLY A 213 -10.56 -2.04 -13.39
C GLY A 213 -11.20 -3.37 -13.79
N SER A 214 -12.20 -3.79 -13.03
CA SER A 214 -12.95 -5.02 -13.26
C SER A 214 -14.45 -4.80 -13.17
N LEU A 215 -15.20 -5.57 -13.96
CA LEU A 215 -16.65 -5.75 -13.82
C LEU A 215 -16.94 -7.22 -13.56
N ILE A 216 -17.75 -7.50 -12.55
CA ILE A 216 -18.08 -8.85 -12.11
C ILE A 216 -19.60 -8.98 -12.03
N GLY A 217 -20.17 -9.85 -12.85
CA GLY A 217 -21.57 -10.27 -12.72
C GLY A 217 -21.63 -11.65 -12.09
N ARG A 218 -22.49 -11.84 -11.09
CA ARG A 218 -22.67 -13.13 -10.40
C ARG A 218 -24.15 -13.46 -10.20
N VAL A 219 -24.47 -14.73 -10.34
CA VAL A 219 -25.76 -15.30 -9.97
C VAL A 219 -25.51 -16.38 -8.93
N ASN A 220 -26.18 -16.29 -7.78
CA ASN A 220 -26.09 -17.27 -6.71
C ASN A 220 -27.43 -17.99 -6.54
N TYR A 221 -27.38 -19.28 -6.22
CA TYR A 221 -28.51 -20.08 -5.79
C TYR A 221 -28.20 -20.65 -4.40
N ALA A 222 -29.07 -20.40 -3.43
CA ALA A 222 -28.97 -20.97 -2.09
C ALA A 222 -30.12 -21.94 -1.84
N ASP A 223 -29.84 -23.04 -1.16
CA ASP A 223 -30.82 -24.00 -0.66
C ASP A 223 -30.48 -24.40 0.78
N ARG A 224 -31.46 -24.30 1.67
CA ARG A 224 -31.33 -24.59 3.09
C ARG A 224 -32.17 -25.81 3.42
N LEU A 225 -31.53 -26.83 3.99
CA LEU A 225 -32.21 -28.05 4.39
C LEU A 225 -32.48 -28.08 5.90
N SER A 226 -33.50 -28.85 6.28
CA SER A 226 -33.81 -29.28 7.64
C SER A 226 -34.33 -30.70 7.58
N GLY A 227 -33.74 -31.62 8.37
CA GLY A 227 -34.14 -33.04 8.36
C GLY A 227 -33.99 -33.74 7.00
N GLY A 228 -33.15 -33.20 6.10
CA GLY A 228 -32.98 -33.71 4.73
C GLY A 228 -33.94 -33.12 3.70
N GLU A 229 -34.87 -32.26 4.09
CA GLU A 229 -35.83 -31.60 3.19
C GLU A 229 -35.46 -30.13 2.97
N SER A 230 -35.62 -29.63 1.75
CA SER A 230 -35.46 -28.20 1.44
C SER A 230 -36.58 -27.41 2.11
N ILE A 231 -36.20 -26.50 3.00
CA ILE A 231 -37.14 -25.63 3.72
C ILE A 231 -37.25 -24.24 3.08
N THR A 232 -36.18 -23.79 2.42
CA THR A 232 -36.17 -22.50 1.72
C THR A 232 -35.02 -22.44 0.74
N ASN A 233 -35.25 -21.82 -0.42
CA ASN A 233 -34.26 -21.64 -1.47
C ASN A 233 -34.51 -20.34 -2.24
N GLY A 234 -33.58 -19.96 -3.11
CA GLY A 234 -33.73 -18.75 -3.89
C GLY A 234 -32.49 -18.35 -4.69
N ILE A 235 -32.65 -17.29 -5.48
CA ILE A 235 -31.63 -16.76 -6.38
C ILE A 235 -31.28 -15.33 -6.00
N GLN A 236 -29.99 -15.00 -6.04
CA GLN A 236 -29.49 -13.63 -5.90
C GLN A 236 -28.67 -13.24 -7.13
N TYR A 237 -28.83 -11.99 -7.56
CA TYR A 237 -28.03 -11.36 -8.60
C TYR A 237 -27.08 -10.35 -7.96
N GLU A 238 -25.80 -10.39 -8.33
CA GLU A 238 -24.79 -9.41 -7.90
C GLU A 238 -24.10 -8.77 -9.11
N LEU A 239 -23.82 -7.48 -9.00
CA LEU A 239 -22.98 -6.72 -9.91
C LEU A 239 -21.95 -5.95 -9.09
N GLU A 240 -20.67 -6.25 -9.28
CA GLU A 240 -19.55 -5.68 -8.55
C GLU A 240 -18.55 -5.06 -9.52
N SER A 241 -17.86 -4.00 -9.09
CA SER A 241 -16.78 -3.37 -9.85
C SER A 241 -15.65 -2.93 -8.92
N TYR A 242 -14.43 -3.21 -9.33
CA TYR A 242 -13.22 -2.63 -8.73
C TYR A 242 -12.56 -1.76 -9.79
N PHE A 243 -12.58 -0.44 -9.64
CA PHE A 243 -12.01 0.48 -10.63
C PHE A 243 -10.87 1.30 -10.04
N PHE A 244 -9.83 1.52 -10.84
CA PHE A 244 -8.66 2.28 -10.42
C PHE A 244 -8.97 3.77 -10.38
N THR A 245 -8.66 4.42 -9.27
CA THR A 245 -8.84 5.86 -9.06
C THR A 245 -7.53 6.62 -9.13
N GLY A 246 -6.41 5.92 -9.30
CA GLY A 246 -5.08 6.49 -9.47
C GLY A 246 -4.00 5.40 -9.60
N LYS A 247 -2.72 5.81 -9.57
CA LYS A 247 -1.58 4.87 -9.64
C LYS A 247 -1.59 3.86 -8.48
N MET A 248 -1.99 4.29 -7.28
CA MET A 248 -1.92 3.50 -6.03
C MET A 248 -3.27 3.42 -5.29
N SER A 249 -4.38 3.67 -5.97
CA SER A 249 -5.71 3.65 -5.34
C SER A 249 -6.75 3.05 -6.27
N TYR A 250 -7.77 2.45 -5.66
CA TYR A 250 -8.90 1.85 -6.36
C TYR A 250 -10.13 1.90 -5.46
N SER A 251 -11.31 1.79 -6.06
CA SER A 251 -12.57 1.75 -5.35
C SER A 251 -13.34 0.49 -5.73
N TYR A 252 -14.08 -0.04 -4.75
CA TYR A 252 -15.08 -1.08 -4.91
C TYR A 252 -16.47 -0.45 -4.93
N VAL A 253 -17.33 -0.92 -5.82
CA VAL A 253 -18.79 -0.76 -5.72
C VAL A 253 -19.46 -2.10 -5.93
N GLY A 254 -20.55 -2.35 -5.22
CA GLY A 254 -21.35 -3.55 -5.42
C GLY A 254 -22.82 -3.30 -5.19
N VAL A 255 -23.65 -3.97 -5.98
CA VAL A 255 -25.10 -4.10 -5.76
C VAL A 255 -25.49 -5.57 -5.81
N ALA A 256 -26.33 -6.00 -4.89
CA ALA A 256 -26.97 -7.31 -4.93
C ALA A 256 -28.47 -7.18 -4.71
N TYR A 257 -29.24 -8.04 -5.37
CA TYR A 257 -30.70 -8.11 -5.26
C TYR A 257 -31.19 -9.55 -5.21
N SER A 258 -32.21 -9.80 -4.37
CA SER A 258 -32.96 -11.05 -4.27
C SER A 258 -34.39 -10.76 -3.80
N ASP A 259 -35.36 -11.54 -4.28
CA ASP A 259 -36.71 -11.58 -3.73
C ASP A 259 -36.91 -12.72 -2.72
N ALA A 260 -35.99 -13.69 -2.69
CA ALA A 260 -36.04 -14.84 -1.79
C ALA A 260 -35.42 -14.55 -0.42
N ILE A 261 -36.07 -15.05 0.64
CA ILE A 261 -35.70 -14.86 2.05
C ILE A 261 -34.33 -15.45 2.44
N VAL A 262 -33.79 -16.39 1.65
CA VAL A 262 -32.44 -16.93 1.82
C VAL A 262 -31.32 -15.93 1.54
N PHE A 263 -31.67 -14.74 1.05
CA PHE A 263 -30.75 -13.63 0.81
C PHE A 263 -31.38 -12.29 1.22
N PRO A 264 -30.56 -11.26 1.52
CA PRO A 264 -31.07 -9.91 1.67
C PRO A 264 -31.65 -9.37 0.37
N ASN A 265 -32.69 -8.55 0.50
CA ASN A 265 -33.39 -7.97 -0.64
C ASN A 265 -32.50 -7.02 -1.43
N TRP A 266 -31.78 -6.14 -0.73
CA TRP A 266 -30.83 -5.23 -1.33
C TRP A 266 -29.53 -5.22 -0.53
N ARG A 267 -28.40 -5.29 -1.23
CA ARG A 267 -27.09 -4.98 -0.65
C ARG A 267 -26.40 -3.96 -1.54
N LEU A 268 -25.92 -2.88 -0.95
CA LEU A 268 -25.12 -1.87 -1.62
C LEU A 268 -23.81 -1.72 -0.86
N GLY A 269 -22.70 -1.60 -1.59
CA GLY A 269 -21.40 -1.44 -0.99
C GLY A 269 -20.54 -0.47 -1.75
N TYR A 270 -19.75 0.32 -1.01
CA TYR A 270 -18.65 1.11 -1.53
C TYR A 270 -17.45 0.97 -0.60
N SER A 271 -16.24 0.82 -1.14
CA SER A 271 -14.99 0.92 -0.36
C SER A 271 -13.94 1.65 -1.19
N TYR A 272 -13.19 2.55 -0.59
CA TYR A 272 -12.00 3.17 -1.19
C TYR A 272 -10.74 2.57 -0.58
N TYR A 273 -9.81 2.19 -1.44
CA TYR A 273 -8.53 1.58 -1.07
C TYR A 273 -7.38 2.49 -1.50
N LYS A 274 -6.40 2.65 -0.61
CA LYS A 274 -5.15 3.37 -0.88
C LYS A 274 -3.96 2.50 -0.49
N ASN A 275 -3.12 2.18 -1.48
CA ASN A 275 -1.80 1.62 -1.25
C ASN A 275 -0.81 2.77 -0.96
N PHE A 276 0.05 2.55 0.02
CA PHE A 276 1.09 3.47 0.45
C PHE A 276 2.46 2.86 0.21
N MET A 277 3.48 3.71 0.17
CA MET A 277 4.87 3.25 0.15
C MET A 277 5.14 2.38 1.39
N ASN A 278 6.06 1.43 1.27
CA ASN A 278 6.42 0.44 2.31
C ASN A 278 5.39 -0.69 2.51
N GLY A 279 4.52 -0.92 1.53
CA GLY A 279 3.64 -2.09 1.50
C GLY A 279 2.38 -1.98 2.36
N TRP A 280 2.04 -0.80 2.87
CA TRP A 280 0.79 -0.58 3.62
C TRP A 280 -0.39 -0.33 2.68
N GLU A 281 -1.58 -0.73 3.10
CA GLU A 281 -2.86 -0.47 2.43
C GLU A 281 -3.88 -0.01 3.46
N GLY A 282 -4.70 0.98 3.11
CA GLY A 282 -5.83 1.42 3.93
C GLY A 282 -7.15 1.27 3.18
N GLU A 283 -8.21 0.97 3.91
CA GLU A 283 -9.58 0.87 3.42
C GLU A 283 -10.53 1.73 4.26
N LEU A 284 -11.41 2.47 3.59
CA LEU A 284 -12.59 3.08 4.18
C LEU A 284 -13.80 2.76 3.33
N GLY A 285 -14.89 2.30 3.93
CA GLY A 285 -16.05 1.87 3.17
C GLY A 285 -17.36 1.96 3.90
N LEU A 286 -18.43 1.73 3.15
CA LEU A 286 -19.81 1.70 3.60
C LEU A 286 -20.49 0.45 3.05
N ARG A 287 -21.40 -0.11 3.84
CA ARG A 287 -22.36 -1.14 3.42
C ARG A 287 -23.77 -0.73 3.81
N TYR A 288 -24.72 -1.13 2.99
CA TYR A 288 -26.14 -1.04 3.23
C TYR A 288 -26.75 -2.40 2.92
N THR A 289 -27.52 -2.94 3.85
CA THR A 289 -28.23 -4.22 3.69
C THR A 289 -29.68 -4.03 4.11
N LYS A 290 -30.61 -4.36 3.24
CA LYS A 290 -32.05 -4.42 3.53
C LYS A 290 -32.51 -5.87 3.49
N VAL A 291 -33.22 -6.29 4.53
CA VAL A 291 -33.96 -7.56 4.59
C VAL A 291 -35.43 -7.28 4.89
N THR A 292 -36.32 -8.14 4.42
CA THR A 292 -37.76 -8.07 4.67
C THR A 292 -38.24 -9.43 5.19
N PRO A 293 -37.94 -9.76 6.47
CA PRO A 293 -38.53 -10.92 7.13
C PRO A 293 -40.03 -10.71 7.39
N PRO A 294 -40.78 -11.76 7.80
CA PRO A 294 -42.22 -11.68 8.04
C PRO A 294 -42.64 -10.60 9.05
N GLU A 295 -41.76 -10.25 10.00
CA GLU A 295 -42.01 -9.23 11.03
C GLU A 295 -41.90 -7.79 10.51
N GLY A 296 -41.33 -7.57 9.32
CA GLY A 296 -41.18 -6.26 8.69
C GLY A 296 -39.77 -5.94 8.20
N ASP A 297 -39.64 -4.82 7.48
CA ASP A 297 -38.36 -4.37 6.91
C ASP A 297 -37.32 -4.06 8.00
N ARG A 298 -36.12 -4.63 7.88
CA ARG A 298 -34.96 -4.31 8.71
C ARG A 298 -33.82 -3.79 7.84
N ILE A 299 -33.17 -2.72 8.30
CA ILE A 299 -32.13 -2.00 7.55
C ILE A 299 -30.87 -1.90 8.39
N PHE A 300 -29.76 -2.35 7.80
CA PHE A 300 -28.44 -2.29 8.39
C PHE A 300 -27.54 -1.37 7.58
N ARG A 301 -26.78 -0.52 8.26
CA ARG A 301 -25.71 0.27 7.63
C ARG A 301 -24.42 -0.04 8.35
N SER A 302 -23.31 -0.04 7.63
CA SER A 302 -22.03 -0.38 8.24
C SER A 302 -20.94 0.55 7.75
N GLY A 303 -20.15 1.07 8.69
CA GLY A 303 -18.85 1.67 8.39
C GLY A 303 -17.78 0.59 8.32
N ILE A 304 -16.88 0.69 7.36
CA ILE A 304 -15.74 -0.23 7.19
C ILE A 304 -14.46 0.57 7.39
N ILE A 305 -13.56 0.00 8.20
CA ILE A 305 -12.18 0.45 8.32
C ILE A 305 -11.31 -0.79 8.15
N GLY A 306 -10.32 -0.71 7.26
CA GLY A 306 -9.36 -1.80 7.06
C GLY A 306 -7.94 -1.29 6.95
N ILE A 307 -7.00 -2.12 7.40
CA ILE A 307 -5.57 -1.90 7.26
C ILE A 307 -4.90 -3.19 6.76
N GLY A 308 -4.15 -3.06 5.68
CA GLY A 308 -3.38 -4.14 5.07
C GLY A 308 -1.89 -3.86 5.13
N LYS A 309 -1.07 -4.92 5.19
CA LYS A 309 0.37 -4.83 5.09
C LYS A 309 0.96 -6.00 4.33
N TYR A 310 1.84 -5.68 3.39
CA TYR A 310 2.73 -6.64 2.76
C TYR A 310 4.00 -6.82 3.61
N VAL A 311 4.33 -8.08 3.90
CA VAL A 311 5.54 -8.49 4.63
C VAL A 311 6.19 -9.62 3.83
N GLY A 312 7.12 -9.25 2.95
CA GLY A 312 7.67 -10.15 1.94
C GLY A 312 6.56 -10.73 1.06
N SER A 313 6.42 -12.05 1.11
CA SER A 313 5.38 -12.79 0.36
C SER A 313 4.02 -12.86 1.08
N TYR A 314 3.91 -12.33 2.28
CA TYR A 314 2.64 -12.27 3.02
C TYR A 314 1.89 -10.97 2.75
N TRP A 315 0.57 -11.05 2.63
CA TRP A 315 -0.36 -9.93 2.77
C TRP A 315 -1.27 -10.18 3.97
N ILE A 316 -1.19 -9.31 4.97
CA ILE A 316 -1.96 -9.41 6.21
C ILE A 316 -2.95 -8.24 6.22
N ASN A 317 -4.23 -8.52 6.37
CA ASN A 317 -5.29 -7.53 6.37
C ASN A 317 -6.18 -7.69 7.61
N LEU A 318 -6.36 -6.61 8.35
CA LEU A 318 -7.33 -6.51 9.42
C LEU A 318 -8.44 -5.55 8.99
N ARG A 319 -9.67 -6.02 8.99
CA ARG A 319 -10.87 -5.25 8.64
C ARG A 319 -11.87 -5.30 9.79
N THR A 320 -12.52 -4.18 10.06
CA THR A 320 -13.68 -4.09 10.94
C THR A 320 -14.91 -3.55 10.22
N PHE A 321 -16.07 -4.04 10.62
CA PHE A 321 -17.39 -3.55 10.23
C PHE A 321 -18.09 -3.05 11.48
N ILE A 322 -18.42 -1.76 11.54
CA ILE A 322 -19.23 -1.19 12.61
C ILE A 322 -20.64 -1.09 12.06
N GLN A 323 -21.46 -2.07 12.40
CA GLN A 323 -22.79 -2.26 11.82
C GLN A 323 -23.82 -1.64 12.75
N ASN A 324 -24.78 -0.91 12.23
CA ASN A 324 -25.87 -0.36 13.01
C ASN A 324 -27.20 -0.94 12.56
N GLU A 325 -28.04 -1.26 13.55
CA GLU A 325 -29.47 -1.49 13.38
C GLU A 325 -30.17 -0.54 14.34
N GLU A 326 -31.01 0.34 13.79
CA GLU A 326 -31.62 1.42 14.56
C GLU A 326 -30.57 2.20 15.38
N SER A 327 -30.66 2.16 16.71
CA SER A 327 -29.75 2.81 17.66
C SER A 327 -28.62 1.91 18.18
N SER A 328 -28.64 0.61 17.87
CA SER A 328 -27.65 -0.37 18.35
C SER A 328 -26.49 -0.54 17.37
N PHE A 329 -25.31 -0.85 17.91
CA PHE A 329 -24.08 -1.05 17.12
C PHE A 329 -23.44 -2.40 17.40
N TYR A 330 -23.03 -3.09 16.33
CA TYR A 330 -22.50 -4.44 16.33
C TYR A 330 -21.18 -4.51 15.55
N PRO A 331 -20.03 -4.52 16.23
CA PRO A 331 -18.74 -4.62 15.57
C PRO A 331 -18.46 -6.05 15.12
N ALA A 332 -17.93 -6.20 13.91
CA ALA A 332 -17.34 -7.45 13.44
C ALA A 332 -15.89 -7.21 13.00
N PHE A 333 -15.02 -8.19 13.22
CA PHE A 333 -13.60 -8.13 12.85
C PHE A 333 -13.23 -9.32 11.98
N THR A 334 -12.36 -9.10 11.01
CA THR A 334 -11.79 -10.15 10.17
C THR A 334 -10.31 -9.89 9.95
N LEU A 335 -9.49 -10.86 10.34
CA LEU A 335 -8.07 -10.94 10.03
C LEU A 335 -7.90 -11.94 8.88
N THR A 336 -7.29 -11.50 7.78
CA THR A 336 -6.92 -12.35 6.65
C THR A 336 -5.41 -12.31 6.48
N SER A 337 -4.78 -13.46 6.30
CA SER A 337 -3.38 -13.56 5.89
C SER A 337 -3.30 -14.38 4.62
N ARG A 338 -2.65 -13.86 3.57
CA ARG A 338 -2.36 -14.59 2.34
C ARG A 338 -0.86 -14.71 2.16
N TYR A 339 -0.38 -15.93 1.94
CA TYR A 339 1.01 -16.20 1.57
C TYR A 339 1.07 -16.52 0.07
N PHE A 340 1.65 -15.63 -0.71
CA PHE A 340 1.82 -15.79 -2.15
C PHE A 340 3.09 -16.59 -2.46
N PHE A 341 2.94 -17.73 -3.15
CA PHE A 341 4.09 -18.54 -3.59
C PHE A 341 4.29 -18.49 -5.11
N GLY A 342 3.46 -17.72 -5.82
CA GLY A 342 3.52 -17.53 -7.26
C GLY A 342 2.91 -16.19 -7.66
N GLY A 343 1.94 -16.22 -8.58
CA GLY A 343 1.17 -15.03 -8.96
C GLY A 343 0.09 -14.67 -7.93
N ARG A 344 -0.73 -13.65 -8.25
CA ARG A 344 -1.84 -13.22 -7.37
C ARG A 344 -2.92 -14.29 -7.12
N PHE A 345 -2.93 -15.35 -7.93
CA PHE A 345 -3.86 -16.49 -7.82
C PHE A 345 -3.26 -17.72 -7.13
N ASP A 346 -1.99 -17.65 -6.72
CA ASP A 346 -1.23 -18.77 -6.17
C ASP A 346 -0.87 -18.45 -4.71
N TYR A 347 -1.75 -18.84 -3.78
CA TYR A 347 -1.58 -18.51 -2.38
C TYR A 347 -2.24 -19.50 -1.42
N PHE A 348 -1.68 -19.56 -0.22
CA PHE A 348 -2.40 -20.06 0.95
C PHE A 348 -3.08 -18.89 1.65
N THR A 349 -4.28 -19.10 2.18
CA THR A 349 -4.98 -18.09 2.97
C THR A 349 -5.32 -18.65 4.35
N PHE A 350 -5.23 -17.80 5.35
CA PHE A 350 -5.77 -18.02 6.70
C PHE A 350 -6.73 -16.88 7.01
N ILE A 351 -7.86 -17.21 7.62
CA ILE A 351 -8.90 -16.26 8.00
C ILE A 351 -9.25 -16.52 9.46
N ALA A 352 -9.31 -15.46 10.25
CA ALA A 352 -9.89 -15.48 11.58
C ALA A 352 -10.87 -14.31 11.71
N GLY A 353 -11.92 -14.45 12.49
CA GLY A 353 -12.89 -13.37 12.65
C GLY A 353 -13.73 -13.49 13.89
N TYR A 354 -14.30 -12.35 14.28
CA TYR A 354 -15.27 -12.23 15.35
C TYR A 354 -16.51 -11.49 14.83
N GLY A 355 -17.68 -11.94 15.23
CA GLY A 355 -18.97 -11.35 14.88
C GLY A 355 -19.37 -11.58 13.42
N THR A 356 -20.63 -11.32 13.14
CA THR A 356 -21.24 -11.56 11.83
C THR A 356 -20.85 -10.45 10.85
N SER A 357 -20.13 -10.80 9.77
CA SER A 357 -19.75 -9.83 8.73
C SER A 357 -20.86 -9.67 7.70
N PRO A 358 -21.14 -8.44 7.21
CA PRO A 358 -22.12 -8.24 6.14
C PRO A 358 -21.61 -8.70 4.78
N ASP A 359 -20.34 -9.11 4.67
CA ASP A 359 -19.71 -9.64 3.46
C ASP A 359 -19.65 -11.19 3.44
N GLU A 360 -20.12 -11.88 4.48
CA GLU A 360 -20.09 -13.35 4.59
C GLU A 360 -21.27 -14.01 3.85
N ARG A 361 -21.03 -14.46 2.61
CA ARG A 361 -22.10 -14.87 1.67
C ARG A 361 -22.98 -16.01 2.15
N THR A 362 -22.43 -17.01 2.84
CA THR A 362 -23.16 -18.21 3.27
C THR A 362 -24.15 -17.96 4.40
N THR A 363 -23.95 -16.90 5.19
CA THR A 363 -24.80 -16.54 6.32
C THR A 363 -25.73 -15.36 6.04
N LEU A 364 -25.68 -14.77 4.83
CA LEU A 364 -26.41 -13.54 4.48
C LEU A 364 -27.92 -13.60 4.73
N GLY A 365 -28.59 -14.71 4.43
CA GLY A 365 -30.03 -14.85 4.69
C GLY A 365 -30.39 -15.13 6.15
N GLN A 366 -29.44 -15.02 7.07
CA GLN A 366 -29.68 -14.99 8.52
C GLN A 366 -28.99 -13.78 9.17
N PHE A 367 -28.52 -12.84 8.37
CA PHE A 367 -27.70 -11.74 8.83
C PHE A 367 -28.41 -10.95 9.94
N GLU A 368 -29.70 -10.70 9.78
CA GLU A 368 -30.55 -10.00 10.73
C GLU A 368 -30.73 -10.71 12.07
N ASN A 369 -30.63 -12.03 12.08
CA ASN A 369 -30.70 -12.84 13.30
C ASN A 369 -29.35 -13.00 13.98
N ARG A 370 -28.25 -12.83 13.23
CA ARG A 370 -26.88 -13.09 13.69
C ARG A 370 -26.08 -11.84 13.99
N VAL A 371 -26.50 -10.66 13.53
CA VAL A 371 -25.71 -9.42 13.64
C VAL A 371 -25.42 -9.04 15.10
N ALA A 372 -26.35 -9.34 16.00
CA ALA A 372 -26.23 -9.04 17.43
C ALA A 372 -25.60 -10.17 18.26
N LEU A 373 -25.26 -11.30 17.63
CA LEU A 373 -24.82 -12.51 18.32
C LEU A 373 -23.31 -12.71 18.17
N ASP A 374 -22.71 -13.29 19.20
CA ASP A 374 -21.28 -13.58 19.19
C ASP A 374 -20.96 -14.73 18.25
N SER A 375 -19.88 -14.56 17.48
CA SER A 375 -19.35 -15.63 16.65
C SER A 375 -17.84 -15.56 16.53
N TYR A 376 -17.22 -16.73 16.43
CA TYR A 376 -15.77 -16.89 16.30
C TYR A 376 -15.50 -17.81 15.13
N ARG A 377 -14.85 -17.28 14.10
CA ARG A 377 -14.54 -18.02 12.88
C ARG A 377 -13.04 -18.17 12.68
N ALA A 378 -12.64 -19.33 12.19
CA ALA A 378 -11.28 -19.61 11.76
C ALA A 378 -11.30 -20.53 10.54
N GLY A 379 -10.41 -20.31 9.59
CA GLY A 379 -10.31 -21.17 8.43
C GLY A 379 -9.08 -20.94 7.60
N ALA A 380 -8.90 -21.82 6.63
CA ALA A 380 -7.75 -21.82 5.75
C ALA A 380 -8.17 -22.25 4.34
N GLY A 381 -7.40 -21.82 3.35
CA GLY A 381 -7.62 -22.18 1.97
C GLY A 381 -6.35 -22.23 1.14
N TYR A 382 -6.45 -22.90 0.00
CA TYR A 382 -5.40 -23.08 -0.97
C TYR A 382 -5.92 -22.71 -2.36
N TYR A 383 -5.20 -21.81 -3.03
CA TYR A 383 -5.53 -21.33 -4.36
C TYR A 383 -4.33 -21.51 -5.28
N LYS A 384 -4.60 -21.98 -6.51
CA LYS A 384 -3.55 -22.26 -7.48
C LYS A 384 -4.05 -22.15 -8.92
N THR A 385 -3.19 -21.59 -9.75
CA THR A 385 -3.27 -21.64 -11.22
C THR A 385 -2.79 -23.01 -11.71
N LEU A 386 -3.66 -23.73 -12.41
CA LEU A 386 -3.37 -24.99 -13.07
C LEU A 386 -3.23 -24.75 -14.58
N GLY A 387 -2.04 -25.03 -15.11
CA GLY A 387 -1.70 -24.68 -16.49
C GLY A 387 -1.71 -23.15 -16.69
N LYS A 388 -2.35 -22.67 -17.76
CA LYS A 388 -2.44 -21.22 -18.06
C LYS A 388 -3.82 -20.62 -17.81
N ASN A 389 -4.86 -21.46 -17.75
CA ASN A 389 -6.24 -21.02 -17.87
C ASN A 389 -7.10 -21.38 -16.66
N VAL A 390 -6.78 -22.44 -15.91
CA VAL A 390 -7.63 -22.90 -14.81
C VAL A 390 -7.14 -22.31 -13.50
N LEU A 391 -8.03 -21.67 -12.75
CA LEU A 391 -7.79 -21.24 -11.37
C LEU A 391 -8.62 -22.12 -10.44
N PHE A 392 -7.94 -22.82 -9.54
CA PHE A 392 -8.55 -23.70 -8.56
C PHE A 392 -8.42 -23.09 -7.17
N GLY A 393 -9.44 -23.26 -6.34
CA GLY A 393 -9.41 -22.85 -4.94
C GLY A 393 -10.22 -23.80 -4.06
N LEU A 394 -9.68 -24.16 -2.90
CA LEU A 394 -10.37 -24.92 -1.87
C LEU A 394 -10.20 -24.19 -0.54
N GLN A 395 -11.30 -23.97 0.18
CA GLN A 395 -11.29 -23.30 1.47
C GLN A 395 -12.16 -24.06 2.48
N PHE A 396 -11.71 -24.12 3.72
CA PHE A 396 -12.46 -24.63 4.85
C PHE A 396 -12.59 -23.54 5.91
N MET A 397 -13.78 -23.41 6.49
CA MET A 397 -14.07 -22.49 7.59
C MET A 397 -14.81 -23.24 8.69
N TYR A 398 -14.41 -22.98 9.93
CA TYR A 398 -15.13 -23.33 11.14
C TYR A 398 -15.70 -22.06 11.75
N ASN A 399 -16.97 -22.08 12.13
CA ASN A 399 -17.62 -20.97 12.81
C ASN A 399 -18.31 -21.49 14.09
N TYR A 400 -17.93 -20.95 15.24
CA TYR A 400 -18.61 -21.17 16.51
C TYR A 400 -19.54 -19.98 16.76
N GLN A 401 -20.85 -20.20 16.66
CA GLN A 401 -21.86 -19.16 16.55
C GLN A 401 -22.89 -19.30 17.67
N GLU A 402 -23.16 -18.22 18.39
CA GLU A 402 -24.38 -18.10 19.20
C GLU A 402 -25.58 -17.89 18.26
N PHE A 403 -26.65 -18.68 18.40
CA PHE A 403 -27.86 -18.54 17.56
C PHE A 403 -29.11 -18.15 18.37
N ALA A 404 -29.02 -18.24 19.69
CA ALA A 404 -29.98 -17.72 20.66
C ALA A 404 -29.21 -17.38 21.94
N PRO A 405 -29.70 -16.48 22.81
CA PRO A 405 -28.97 -16.07 24.02
C PRO A 405 -28.52 -17.26 24.87
N GLY A 406 -27.20 -17.44 25.00
CA GLY A 406 -26.54 -18.51 25.75
C GLY A 406 -26.52 -19.89 25.05
N VAL A 407 -26.97 -19.99 23.79
CA VAL A 407 -27.04 -21.25 23.04
C VAL A 407 -26.21 -21.16 21.76
N THR A 408 -25.26 -22.09 21.64
CA THR A 408 -24.25 -22.08 20.56
C THR A 408 -24.40 -23.27 19.63
N GLN A 409 -23.86 -23.12 18.43
CA GLN A 409 -23.72 -24.17 17.43
C GLN A 409 -22.37 -24.05 16.72
N SER A 410 -21.91 -25.16 16.16
CA SER A 410 -20.73 -25.27 15.33
C SER A 410 -21.13 -25.41 13.87
N GLU A 411 -20.53 -24.60 13.00
CA GLU A 411 -20.76 -24.63 11.56
C GLU A 411 -19.44 -24.97 10.85
N PHE A 412 -19.51 -25.90 9.91
CA PHE A 412 -18.37 -26.33 9.11
C PHE A 412 -18.66 -26.07 7.64
N GLU A 413 -17.90 -25.18 7.02
CA GLU A 413 -18.06 -24.84 5.62
C GLU A 413 -16.87 -25.34 4.80
N GLY A 414 -17.16 -26.07 3.72
CA GLY A 414 -16.22 -26.36 2.65
C GLY A 414 -16.61 -25.64 1.37
N THR A 415 -15.69 -24.88 0.79
CA THR A 415 -15.91 -24.09 -0.42
C THR A 415 -14.93 -24.46 -1.52
N LEU A 416 -15.47 -24.85 -2.68
CA LEU A 416 -14.73 -25.10 -3.92
C LEU A 416 -14.91 -23.91 -4.87
N ASN A 417 -13.81 -23.44 -5.46
CA ASN A 417 -13.79 -22.39 -6.47
C ASN A 417 -13.08 -22.90 -7.72
N LEU A 418 -13.71 -22.74 -8.87
CA LEU A 418 -13.12 -23.06 -10.16
C LEU A 418 -13.35 -21.88 -11.11
N GLN A 419 -12.29 -21.40 -11.76
CA GLN A 419 -12.40 -20.38 -12.79
C GLN A 419 -11.62 -20.79 -14.03
N TYR A 420 -12.11 -20.39 -15.19
CA TYR A 420 -11.43 -20.52 -16.47
C TYR A 420 -11.17 -19.13 -17.06
N ARG A 421 -9.90 -18.80 -17.23
CA ARG A 421 -9.37 -17.60 -17.86
C ARG A 421 -9.14 -17.86 -19.34
N PHE A 422 -9.60 -16.97 -20.22
CA PHE A 422 -9.49 -17.14 -21.68
C PHE A 422 -9.05 -15.87 -22.40
#